data_AF-A0ABD4EF66-F1
#
_entry.id   AF-A0ABD4EF66-F1
#
_cell.length_a   1.000
_cell.length_b   1.000
_cell.length_c   1.000
_cell.angle_alpha   90.00
_cell.angle_beta   90.00
_cell.angle_gamma   90.00
#
_symmetry.space_group_name_H-M   'P 1'
#
loop_
_entity.id
_entity.type
_entity.pdbx_description
1 polymer ?
#
loop_
_entity_poly.entity_id
_entity_poly.type
_entity_poly.pdbx_seq_one_letter_code
_entity_poly.pdbx_strand_id
1 'polypeptide(L)' 'MDLEAKLAELKYDYVRLQNDLEKKESLNQNVDPLIGQLAEIEQQIATLRSKMRHN' A
#
# COMPACT_ATOMS: atom_id res chain seq x y z
N MET A 1 -9.14 18.42 3.71
CA MET A 1 -8.17 17.33 3.87
C MET A 1 -8.48 16.33 2.78
N ASP A 2 -7.75 16.48 1.68
CA ASP A 2 -8.07 15.92 0.38
C ASP A 2 -7.85 14.41 0.39
N LEU A 3 -8.93 13.67 0.12
CA LEU A 3 -8.87 12.22 -0.08
C LEU A 3 -7.84 11.86 -1.15
N GLU A 4 -7.61 12.75 -2.12
CA GLU A 4 -6.56 12.66 -3.13
C GLU A 4 -5.15 12.66 -2.55
N ALA A 5 -4.87 13.52 -1.56
CA ALA A 5 -3.58 13.56 -0.90
C ALA A 5 -3.31 12.26 -0.13
N LYS A 6 -4.33 11.77 0.58
CA LYS A 6 -4.24 10.51 1.32
C LYS A 6 -4.10 9.30 0.40
N LEU A 7 -4.72 9.34 -0.78
CA LEU A 7 -4.54 8.33 -1.83
C LEU A 7 -3.11 8.33 -2.37
N ALA A 8 -2.52 9.51 -2.57
CA ALA A 8 -1.15 9.67 -3.02
C ALA A 8 -0.14 9.15 -1.98
N GLU A 9 -0.37 9.43 -0.70
CA GLU A 9 0.44 8.88 0.40
C GLU A 9 0.36 7.35 0.44
N LEU A 10 -0.83 6.77 0.38
CA LEU A 10 -1.00 5.31 0.39
C LEU A 10 -0.33 4.64 -0.82
N LYS A 11 -0.41 5.24 -2.01
CA LYS A 11 0.31 4.76 -3.20
C LYS A 11 1.82 4.84 -3.03
N TYR A 12 2.33 5.91 -2.44
CA TYR A 12 3.75 6.06 -2.17
C TYR A 12 4.23 4.99 -1.19
N ASP A 13 3.46 4.76 -0.12
CA ASP A 13 3.76 3.71 0.86
C ASP A 13 3.72 2.32 0.23
N TYR A 14 2.75 2.05 -0.64
CA TYR A 14 2.66 0.81 -1.42
C TYR A 14 3.92 0.54 -2.25
N VAL A 15 4.35 1.52 -3.06
CA VAL A 15 5.55 1.38 -3.92
C VAL A 15 6.81 1.19 -3.07
N ARG A 16 6.89 1.88 -1.94
CA ARG A 16 8.00 1.74 -0.99
C ARG A 16 8.02 0.34 -0.36
N LEU A 17 6.87 -0.17 0.07
CA LEU A 17 6.76 -1.50 0.66
C LEU A 17 7.08 -2.59 -0.36
N GLN A 18 6.67 -2.41 -1.62
CA GLN A 18 7.02 -3.32 -2.71
C GLN A 18 8.54 -3.38 -2.94
N ASN A 19 9.23 -2.24 -2.93
CA ASN A 19 10.69 -2.19 -3.01
C ASN A 19 11.36 -2.89 -1.81
N ASP A 20 10.82 -2.68 -0.61
CA ASP A 20 11.34 -3.32 0.60
C ASP A 20 11.10 -4.83 0.56
N LEU A 21 9.96 -5.27 0.02
CA LEU A 21 9.61 -6.67 -0.19
C LEU A 21 10.57 -7.33 -1.18
N GLU A 22 10.81 -6.76 -2.36
CA GLU A 22 11.79 -7.28 -3.32
C GLU A 22 13.19 -7.41 -2.70
N LYS A 23 13.58 -6.42 -1.88
CA LYS A 23 14.86 -6.45 -1.17
C LYS A 23 14.90 -7.55 -0.12
N LYS A 24 13.83 -7.76 0.64
CA LYS A 24 13.73 -8.83 1.64
C LYS A 24 13.68 -10.22 1.00
N GLU A 25 12.96 -10.39 -0.10
CA GLU A 25 12.96 -11.62 -0.90
C GLU A 25 14.37 -11.92 -1.42
N SER A 26 15.07 -10.91 -1.91
CA SER A 26 16.47 -11.04 -2.37
C SER A 26 17.42 -11.43 -1.24
N LEU A 27 17.13 -11.03 -0.01
CA LEU A 27 17.89 -11.38 1.20
C LEU A 27 17.44 -12.71 1.83
N ASN A 28 16.50 -13.43 1.18
CA ASN A 28 15.88 -14.66 1.70
C ASN A 28 15.26 -14.46 3.10
N GLN A 29 14.79 -13.24 3.38
CA GLN A 29 14.12 -12.90 4.63
C GLN A 29 12.62 -13.16 4.50
N ASN A 30 11.96 -13.36 5.65
CA ASN A 30 10.53 -13.56 5.68
C ASN A 30 9.78 -12.30 5.19
N VAL A 31 9.03 -12.45 4.09
CA VAL A 31 8.23 -11.39 3.46
C VAL A 31 6.74 -11.49 3.73
N ASP A 32 6.24 -12.55 4.36
CA ASP A 32 4.84 -12.69 4.78
C ASP A 32 4.27 -11.43 5.45
N PRO A 33 4.95 -10.81 6.45
CA PRO A 33 4.41 -9.61 7.07
C PRO A 33 4.34 -8.41 6.12
N LEU A 34 5.25 -8.30 5.14
CA LEU A 34 5.21 -7.23 4.14
C LEU A 34 4.09 -7.45 3.13
N ILE A 35 3.83 -8.70 2.73
CA ILE A 35 2.70 -9.03 1.85
C ILE A 35 1.38 -8.66 2.53
N GLY A 36 1.22 -8.98 3.81
CA GLY A 36 0.04 -8.59 4.58
C GLY A 36 -0.16 -7.07 4.61
N GLN A 37 0.92 -6.32 4.83
CA GLN A 37 0.88 -4.85 4.81
C GLN A 37 0.57 -4.28 3.42
N LEU A 38 1.13 -4.83 2.34
CA LEU A 38 0.81 -4.43 0.96
C LEU A 38 -0.68 -4.62 0.67
N ALA A 39 -1.24 -5.77 1.04
CA ALA A 39 -2.66 -6.07 0.87
C ALA A 39 -3.55 -5.10 1.67
N GLU A 40 -3.13 -4.73 2.87
CA GLU A 40 -3.84 -3.77 3.71
C GLU A 40 -3.84 -2.36 3.10
N ILE A 41 -2.70 -1.90 2.57
CA ILE A 41 -2.58 -0.63 1.86
C ILE A 41 -3.46 -0.63 0.61
N GLU A 42 -3.49 -1.73 -0.13
CA GLU A 42 -4.33 -1.88 -1.33
C GLU A 42 -5.84 -1.81 -0.97
N GLN A 43 -6.24 -2.46 0.12
CA GLN A 43 -7.60 -2.37 0.65
C GLN A 43 -7.97 -0.94 1.07
N GLN A 44 -7.04 -0.23 1.71
CA GLN A 44 -7.24 1.17 2.09
C GLN A 44 -7.40 2.07 0.86
N ILE A 45 -6.57 1.89 -0.17
CA ILE A 45 -6.67 2.59 -1.46
C ILE A 45 -8.04 2.34 -2.10
N ALA A 46 -8.47 1.08 -2.18
CA ALA A 46 -9.75 0.71 -2.74
C ALA A 46 -10.93 1.32 -1.98
N THR A 47 -10.87 1.28 -0.64
CA THR A 47 -11.87 1.88 0.25
C THR A 47 -11.93 3.40 0.08
N LEU A 48 -10.78 4.07 0.05
CA LEU A 48 -10.67 5.51 -0.10
C LEU A 48 -11.23 5.94 -1.46
N ARG A 49 -10.84 5.23 -2.54
CA ARG A 49 -11.30 5.49 -3.90
C ARG A 49 -12.81 5.23 -4.05
N SER A 50 -13.34 4.22 -3.37
CA SER A 50 -14.78 3.95 -3.32
C SER A 50 -15.54 5.10 -2.63
N LYS A 51 -15.04 5.59 -1.49
CA LYS A 51 -15.59 6.76 -0.80
C LYS A 51 -15.55 8.02 -1.66
N MET A 52 -14.48 8.25 -2.42
CA MET A 52 -14.37 9.38 -3.35
C MET A 52 -15.35 9.29 -4.52
N ARG A 53 -15.65 8.08 -5.00
CA ARG A 53 -16.58 7.86 -6.12
C ARG A 53 -18.05 7.93 -5.70
N HIS A 54 -18.35 7.66 -4.42
CA HIS A 54 -19.70 7.68 -3.88
C HIS A 54 -20.10 9.06 -3.31
N ASN A 55 -19.25 10.07 -3.45
CA ASN A 55 -19.51 11.46 -3.08
C ASN A 55 -19.57 12.33 -4.34
#